data_AF-A0A7S0Q1A5-F1
#
_entry.id   AF-A0A7S0Q1A5-F1
#
_cell.length_a   1.000
_cell.length_b   1.000
_cell.length_c   1.000
_cell.angle_alpha   90.00
_cell.angle_beta   90.00
_cell.angle_gamma   90.00
#
_symmetry.space_group_name_H-M   'P 1'
#
loop_
_entity.id
_entity.type
_entity.pdbx_description
1 polymer ?
#
loop_
_entity_poly.entity_id
_entity_poly.type
_entity_poly.pdbx_seq_one_letter_code
_entity_poly.pdbx_strand_id
1 'polypeptide(L)'
;CALDCVEGCADWLTDFAFVYIAIYGISFVRAGKESMEVLINQGTGAIVQSTLLSTVSGLAVLLGTLAAALAAVIGTRWAPASLALVVPIGLAVGFSTTACAMKLLDASAKTLIFSFAEAPEELRRIGLHDLHDALDAAAHPAASRA
;
A
#
# COMPACT_ATOMS: atom_id res chain seq x y z
N CYS A 1 -8.09 12.77 -20.24
CA CYS A 1 -6.68 12.33 -20.14
C CYS A 1 -5.83 13.31 -19.34
N ALA A 2 -5.51 14.53 -19.82
CA ALA A 2 -4.67 15.45 -19.02
C ALA A 2 -5.30 15.83 -17.66
N LEU A 3 -6.62 16.04 -17.62
CA LEU A 3 -7.35 16.29 -16.37
C LEU A 3 -7.35 15.07 -15.44
N ASP A 4 -7.49 13.86 -16.00
CA ASP A 4 -7.53 12.58 -15.29
C ASP A 4 -6.15 12.23 -14.68
N CYS A 5 -5.07 12.53 -15.41
CA CYS A 5 -3.71 12.40 -14.90
C CYS A 5 -3.39 13.45 -13.82
N VAL A 6 -3.89 14.69 -13.97
CA VAL A 6 -3.76 15.73 -12.95
C VAL A 6 -4.53 15.36 -11.69
N GLU A 7 -5.74 14.82 -11.84
CA GLU A 7 -6.58 14.38 -10.73
C GLU A 7 -5.94 13.20 -10.00
N GLY A 8 -5.42 12.21 -10.73
CA GLY A 8 -4.68 11.10 -10.15
C GLY A 8 -3.39 11.54 -9.42
N CYS A 9 -2.69 12.55 -9.94
CA CYS A 9 -1.50 13.09 -9.27
C CYS A 9 -1.87 13.89 -8.00
N ALA A 10 -2.98 14.63 -8.04
CA ALA A 10 -3.50 15.37 -6.89
C ALA A 10 -4.03 14.45 -5.78
N ASP A 11 -4.70 13.36 -6.15
CA ASP A 11 -5.20 12.35 -5.20
C ASP A 11 -4.02 11.62 -4.53
N TRP A 12 -2.99 11.29 -5.33
CA TRP A 12 -1.75 10.73 -4.82
C TRP A 12 -1.04 11.68 -3.85
N LEU A 13 -0.89 12.97 -4.18
CA LEU A 13 -0.31 13.95 -3.26
C LEU A 13 -1.12 14.13 -1.98
N THR A 14 -2.44 14.05 -2.08
CA THR A 14 -3.35 14.19 -0.94
C THR A 14 -3.23 13.00 0.00
N ASP A 15 -3.18 11.78 -0.52
CA ASP A 15 -2.97 10.55 0.26
C ASP A 15 -1.62 10.59 1.00
N PHE A 16 -0.56 11.04 0.32
CA PHE A 16 0.77 11.20 0.92
C PHE A 16 0.79 12.29 1.99
N ALA A 17 0.08 13.41 1.79
CA ALA A 17 -0.08 14.45 2.81
C ALA A 17 -0.84 13.93 4.04
N PHE A 18 -1.90 13.13 3.87
CA PHE A 18 -2.64 12.54 4.99
C PHE A 18 -1.78 11.59 5.82
N VAL A 19 -0.95 10.76 5.17
CA VAL A 19 0.01 9.89 5.86
C VAL A 19 1.00 10.72 6.69
N TYR A 20 1.53 11.81 6.12
CA TYR A 20 2.46 12.69 6.81
C TYR A 20 1.83 13.40 8.03
N ILE A 21 0.57 13.85 7.89
CA ILE A 21 -0.21 14.42 9.00
C ILE A 21 -0.46 13.37 10.08
N ALA A 22 -0.72 12.12 9.72
CA ALA A 22 -0.95 11.05 10.69
C ALA A 22 0.30 10.74 11.53
N ILE A 23 1.50 10.85 10.95
CA ILE A 23 2.76 10.63 11.67
C ILE A 23 3.11 11.83 12.55
N TYR A 24 3.05 13.05 12.00
CA TYR A 24 3.64 14.25 12.62
C TYR A 24 2.64 15.24 13.21
N GLY A 25 1.34 15.11 12.91
CA GLY A 25 0.30 15.99 13.45
C GLY A 25 0.39 17.45 13.00
N ILE A 26 1.00 17.73 11.84
CA ILE A 26 1.18 19.08 11.31
C ILE A 26 0.04 19.52 10.37
N SER A 27 -0.04 20.81 10.04
CA SER A 27 -1.06 21.34 9.15
C SER A 27 -0.90 20.85 7.70
N PHE A 28 -2.02 20.63 6.99
CA PHE A 28 -2.07 20.04 5.65
C PHE A 28 -1.17 20.76 4.62
N VAL A 29 -1.12 22.08 4.66
CA VAL A 29 -0.31 22.88 3.74
C VAL A 29 1.20 22.70 3.99
N ARG A 30 1.60 22.53 5.26
CA ARG A 30 3.00 22.28 5.61
C ARG A 30 3.40 20.84 5.28
N ALA A 31 2.52 19.88 5.59
CA ALA A 31 2.68 18.48 5.24
C ALA A 31 2.86 18.26 3.73
N GLY A 32 2.02 18.91 2.91
CA GLY A 32 2.14 18.81 1.45
C GLY A 32 3.44 19.37 0.89
N LYS A 33 4.03 20.39 1.54
CA LYS A 33 5.29 20.99 1.10
C LYS A 33 6.50 20.12 1.46
N GLU A 34 6.55 19.63 2.70
CA GLU A 34 7.62 18.74 3.16
C GLU A 34 7.54 17.36 2.48
N SER A 35 6.32 16.84 2.24
CA SER A 35 6.15 15.58 1.51
C SER A 35 6.58 15.69 0.05
N MET A 36 6.32 16.82 -0.62
CA MET A 36 6.84 17.07 -1.98
C MET A 36 8.37 17.14 -2.01
N GLU A 37 9.02 17.76 -1.03
CA GLU A 37 10.47 17.87 -0.97
C GLU A 37 11.14 16.49 -0.79
N VAL A 38 10.56 15.66 0.08
CA VAL A 38 10.96 14.26 0.26
C VAL A 38 10.74 13.43 -1.03
N LEU A 39 9.59 13.61 -1.68
CA LEU A 39 9.26 12.95 -2.95
C LEU A 39 10.18 13.37 -4.10
N ILE A 40 10.66 14.60 -4.13
CA ILE A 40 11.64 15.05 -5.15
C ILE A 40 13.01 14.41 -4.90
N ASN A 41 13.41 14.27 -3.62
CA ASN A 41 14.70 13.72 -3.25
C ASN A 41 14.78 12.18 -3.38
N GLN A 42 13.68 11.46 -3.19
CA GLN A 42 13.62 9.98 -3.26
C GLN A 42 12.66 9.44 -4.32
N GLY A 43 12.23 10.28 -5.26
CA GLY A 43 11.04 10.04 -6.11
C GLY A 43 11.04 8.77 -6.93
N THR A 44 12.20 8.26 -7.34
CA THR A 44 12.28 7.02 -8.10
C THR A 44 11.83 5.79 -7.30
N GLY A 45 12.16 5.72 -6.01
CA GLY A 45 11.77 4.59 -5.15
C GLY A 45 10.27 4.62 -4.81
N ALA A 46 9.76 5.79 -4.42
CA ALA A 46 8.36 5.97 -4.03
C ALA A 46 7.37 5.70 -5.18
N ILE A 47 7.70 6.10 -6.40
CA ILE A 47 6.84 5.90 -7.58
C ILE A 47 6.81 4.43 -8.01
N VAL A 48 7.96 3.75 -8.00
CA VAL A 48 8.05 2.33 -8.36
C VAL A 48 7.28 1.49 -7.33
N GLN A 49 7.49 1.74 -6.04
CA GLN A 49 6.82 0.99 -4.99
C GLN A 49 5.29 1.18 -5.00
N SER A 50 4.80 2.40 -5.22
CA SER A 50 3.36 2.65 -5.32
C SER A 50 2.71 1.99 -6.55
N THR A 51 3.43 1.91 -7.68
CA THR A 51 2.95 1.22 -8.88
C THR A 51 2.92 -0.31 -8.69
N LEU A 52 3.93 -0.88 -8.02
CA LEU A 52 3.98 -2.30 -7.69
C LEU A 52 2.92 -2.67 -6.64
N LEU A 53 2.76 -1.89 -5.57
CA LEU A 53 1.78 -2.17 -4.53
C LEU A 53 0.34 -2.10 -5.04
N SER A 54 0.01 -1.14 -5.90
CA SER A 54 -1.31 -1.07 -6.51
C SER A 54 -1.63 -2.33 -7.34
N THR A 55 -0.64 -2.81 -8.11
CA THR A 55 -0.77 -4.03 -8.92
C THR A 55 -0.89 -5.29 -8.05
N VAL A 56 -0.04 -5.41 -7.02
CA VAL A 56 -0.07 -6.55 -6.07
C VAL A 56 -1.37 -6.56 -5.28
N SER A 57 -1.86 -5.41 -4.84
CA SER A 57 -3.13 -5.29 -4.12
C SER A 57 -4.30 -5.74 -5.00
N GLY A 58 -4.29 -5.36 -6.29
CA GLY A 58 -5.29 -5.83 -7.27
C GLY A 58 -5.27 -7.35 -7.46
N LEU A 59 -4.07 -7.95 -7.58
CA LEU A 59 -3.92 -9.39 -7.69
C LEU A 59 -4.34 -10.14 -6.40
N ALA A 60 -4.03 -9.58 -5.23
CA ALA A 60 -4.42 -10.15 -3.95
C ALA A 60 -5.95 -10.16 -3.77
N VAL A 61 -6.64 -9.10 -4.19
CA VAL A 61 -8.11 -9.05 -4.20
C VAL A 61 -8.71 -10.05 -5.19
N LEU A 62 -8.10 -10.23 -6.37
CA LEU A 62 -8.52 -11.25 -7.34
C LEU A 62 -8.34 -12.68 -6.79
N LEU A 63 -7.20 -12.97 -6.16
CA LEU A 63 -6.96 -14.27 -5.51
C LEU A 63 -7.91 -14.51 -4.34
N GLY A 64 -8.18 -13.47 -3.54
CA GLY A 64 -9.13 -13.51 -2.43
C GLY A 64 -10.56 -13.78 -2.89
N THR A 65 -11.00 -13.15 -3.99
CA THR A 65 -12.33 -13.41 -4.57
C THR A 65 -12.44 -14.81 -5.15
N LEU A 66 -11.40 -15.34 -5.81
CA LEU A 66 -11.37 -16.72 -6.31
C LEU A 66 -11.41 -17.75 -5.18
N ALA A 67 -10.63 -17.54 -4.11
CA ALA A 67 -10.67 -18.41 -2.94
C ALA A 67 -12.05 -18.41 -2.26
N ALA A 68 -12.68 -17.24 -2.14
CA ALA A 68 -14.03 -17.12 -1.59
C ALA A 68 -15.10 -17.77 -2.50
N ALA A 69 -14.96 -17.66 -3.83
CA ALA A 69 -15.84 -18.33 -4.79
C ALA A 69 -15.72 -19.86 -4.71
N LEU A 70 -14.50 -20.40 -4.56
CA LEU A 70 -14.28 -21.84 -4.36
C LEU A 70 -14.88 -22.33 -3.04
N ALA A 71 -14.71 -21.56 -1.95
CA ALA A 71 -15.33 -21.88 -0.67
C ALA A 71 -16.87 -21.90 -0.74
N ALA A 72 -17.47 -20.99 -1.52
CA ALA A 72 -18.91 -20.95 -1.76
C ALA A 72 -19.43 -22.18 -2.54
N VAL A 73 -18.71 -22.62 -3.57
CA VAL A 73 -19.06 -23.81 -4.37
C VAL A 73 -18.95 -25.10 -3.54
N ILE A 74 -17.92 -25.20 -2.69
CA ILE A 74 -17.77 -26.35 -1.80
C ILE A 74 -18.86 -26.33 -0.72
N GLY A 75 -19.16 -25.16 -0.11
CA GLY A 75 -20.18 -25.04 0.92
C GLY A 75 -21.59 -25.41 0.45
N THR A 76 -21.95 -25.05 -0.78
CA THR A 76 -23.27 -25.38 -1.37
C THR A 76 -23.42 -26.86 -1.76
N ARG A 77 -22.31 -27.60 -1.96
CA ARG A 77 -22.32 -29.05 -2.22
C ARG A 77 -22.61 -29.90 -0.97
N TRP A 78 -22.31 -29.39 0.22
CA TRP A 78 -22.38 -30.15 1.48
C TRP A 78 -23.46 -29.65 2.45
N ALA A 79 -24.09 -28.50 2.20
CA ALA A 79 -25.08 -27.90 3.09
C ALA A 79 -26.52 -27.94 2.54
N PRO A 80 -27.55 -28.06 3.40
CA PRO A 80 -28.95 -27.99 2.99
C PRO A 80 -29.32 -26.59 2.49
N ALA A 81 -30.32 -26.51 1.61
CA ALA A 81 -30.74 -25.27 0.90
C ALA A 81 -31.09 -24.07 1.82
N SER A 82 -31.35 -24.30 3.10
CA SER A 82 -31.58 -23.24 4.10
C SER A 82 -30.33 -22.44 4.47
N LEU A 83 -29.12 -22.94 4.18
CA LEU A 83 -27.84 -22.25 4.42
C LEU A 83 -27.35 -21.43 3.21
N ALA A 84 -28.12 -21.39 2.12
CA ALA A 84 -27.75 -20.67 0.89
C ALA A 84 -27.53 -19.16 1.11
N LEU A 85 -28.16 -18.57 2.12
CA LEU A 85 -27.99 -17.15 2.51
C LEU A 85 -26.71 -16.87 3.29
N VAL A 86 -26.11 -17.87 3.95
CA VAL A 86 -24.87 -17.68 4.74
C VAL A 86 -23.65 -17.52 3.83
N VAL A 87 -23.68 -18.17 2.66
CA VAL A 87 -22.61 -18.15 1.67
C VAL A 87 -22.31 -16.74 1.11
N PRO A 88 -23.29 -15.97 0.59
CA PRO A 88 -23.02 -14.61 0.09
C PRO A 88 -22.60 -13.65 1.21
N ILE A 89 -23.11 -13.83 2.43
CA ILE A 89 -22.73 -12.98 3.58
C ILE A 89 -21.28 -13.24 3.98
N GLY A 90 -20.86 -14.51 4.06
CA GLY A 90 -19.47 -14.87 4.34
C GLY A 90 -18.51 -14.37 3.26
N LEU A 91 -18.92 -14.42 1.99
CA LEU A 91 -18.13 -13.89 0.87
C LEU A 91 -17.98 -12.37 0.95
N ALA A 92 -19.06 -11.65 1.27
CA ALA A 92 -19.01 -10.20 1.43
C ALA A 92 -18.09 -9.76 2.58
N VAL A 93 -18.16 -10.44 3.73
CA VAL A 93 -17.29 -10.16 4.89
C VAL A 93 -15.83 -10.50 4.59
N GLY A 94 -15.57 -11.63 3.93
CA GLY A 94 -14.22 -12.04 3.54
C GLY A 94 -13.58 -11.07 2.54
N PHE A 95 -14.35 -10.62 1.53
CA PHE A 95 -13.90 -9.62 0.57
C PHE A 95 -13.58 -8.29 1.26
N SER A 96 -14.47 -7.81 2.11
CA SER A 96 -14.27 -6.56 2.84
C SER A 96 -13.03 -6.59 3.73
N THR A 97 -12.80 -7.69 4.45
CA THR A 97 -11.64 -7.82 5.33
C THR A 97 -10.31 -7.84 4.55
N THR A 98 -10.28 -8.56 3.42
CA THR A 98 -9.09 -8.65 2.56
C THR A 98 -8.76 -7.30 1.91
N ALA A 99 -9.79 -6.57 1.47
CA ALA A 99 -9.62 -5.23 0.91
C ALA A 99 -9.05 -4.23 1.95
N CYS A 100 -9.53 -4.30 3.20
CA CYS A 100 -9.00 -3.47 4.29
C CYS A 100 -7.52 -3.80 4.59
N ALA A 101 -7.15 -5.08 4.62
CA ALA A 101 -5.77 -5.50 4.87
C ALA A 101 -4.79 -4.97 3.81
N MET A 102 -5.17 -4.99 2.54
CA MET A 102 -4.31 -4.47 1.45
C MET A 102 -4.13 -2.95 1.51
N LYS A 103 -5.17 -2.19 1.89
CA LYS A 103 -5.05 -0.74 2.10
C LYS A 103 -4.09 -0.40 3.25
N LEU A 104 -4.09 -1.21 4.31
CA LEU A 104 -3.14 -1.05 5.41
C LEU A 104 -1.70 -1.29 4.97
N LEU A 105 -1.47 -2.28 4.09
CA LEU A 105 -0.14 -2.56 3.53
C LEU A 105 0.38 -1.40 2.68
N ASP A 106 -0.47 -0.78 1.88
CA ASP A 106 -0.10 0.40 1.08
C ASP A 106 0.24 1.62 1.95
N ALA A 107 -0.58 1.90 2.97
CA ALA A 107 -0.31 2.97 3.92
C ALA A 107 1.00 2.75 4.68
N SER A 108 1.24 1.54 5.19
CA SER A 108 2.45 1.22 5.94
C SER A 108 3.72 1.25 5.07
N ALA A 109 3.65 0.74 3.84
CA ALA A 109 4.74 0.86 2.87
C ALA A 109 5.14 2.32 2.62
N LYS A 110 4.15 3.21 2.40
CA LYS A 110 4.40 4.66 2.22
C LYS A 110 5.05 5.29 3.45
N THR A 111 4.55 4.97 4.66
CA THR A 111 5.13 5.49 5.92
C THR A 111 6.60 5.11 6.09
N LEU A 112 6.97 3.88 5.71
CA LEU A 112 8.35 3.40 5.84
C LEU A 112 9.31 4.18 4.92
N ILE A 113 8.91 4.43 3.67
CA ILE A 113 9.71 5.23 2.74
C ILE A 113 9.92 6.64 3.28
N PHE A 114 8.87 7.28 3.81
CA PHE A 114 9.01 8.60 4.42
C PHE A 114 9.97 8.62 5.60
N SER A 115 9.84 7.64 6.51
CA SER A 115 10.75 7.53 7.66
C SER A 115 12.20 7.29 7.26
N PHE A 116 12.43 6.53 6.19
CA PHE A 116 13.76 6.31 5.62
C PHE A 116 14.32 7.57 4.97
N ALA A 117 13.47 8.34 4.30
CA ALA A 117 13.88 9.56 3.63
C ALA A 117 14.35 10.66 4.59
N GLU A 118 13.78 10.74 5.78
CA GLU A 118 14.11 11.78 6.76
C GLU A 118 15.35 11.48 7.61
N ALA A 119 15.63 10.20 7.93
CA ALA A 119 16.76 9.85 8.80
C ALA A 119 17.35 8.47 8.48
N PRO A 120 18.06 8.31 7.35
CA PRO A 120 18.69 7.03 6.99
C PRO A 120 19.74 6.59 8.02
N GLU A 121 20.36 7.55 8.72
CA GLU A 121 21.49 7.31 9.63
C GLU A 121 21.03 6.83 11.03
N GLU A 122 19.86 7.25 11.49
CA GLU A 122 19.29 6.78 12.76
C GLU A 122 18.81 5.33 12.64
N LEU A 123 18.30 4.91 11.49
CA LEU A 123 17.99 3.51 11.18
C LEU A 123 19.23 2.61 11.27
N ARG A 124 20.37 3.10 10.76
CA ARG A 124 21.67 2.42 10.89
C ARG A 124 22.11 2.31 12.36
N ARG A 125 21.79 3.33 13.17
CA ARG A 125 22.16 3.41 14.59
C ARG A 125 21.33 2.51 15.50
N ILE A 126 20.06 2.27 15.16
CA ILE A 126 19.15 1.38 15.90
C ILE A 126 19.47 -0.12 15.66
N GLY A 127 20.42 -0.43 14.76
CA GLY A 127 20.95 -1.78 14.55
C GLY A 127 20.20 -2.61 13.51
N LEU A 128 19.31 -1.99 12.73
CA LEU A 128 18.48 -2.66 11.73
C LEU A 128 19.14 -2.61 10.34
N HIS A 129 20.39 -3.07 10.26
CA HIS A 129 21.22 -3.01 9.04
C HIS A 129 20.57 -3.77 7.86
N ASP A 130 19.97 -4.94 8.13
CA ASP A 130 19.29 -5.75 7.11
C ASP A 130 18.08 -5.03 6.48
N LEU A 131 17.34 -4.22 7.25
CA LEU A 131 16.22 -3.43 6.73
C LEU A 131 16.72 -2.23 5.93
N HIS A 132 17.82 -1.62 6.36
CA HIS A 132 18.46 -0.52 5.64
C HIS A 132 18.92 -0.97 4.24
N ASP A 133 19.64 -2.10 4.16
CA ASP A 133 20.11 -2.66 2.88
C ASP A 133 18.96 -3.06 1.96
N ALA A 134 17.88 -3.63 2.50
CA ALA A 134 16.69 -3.99 1.73
C ALA A 134 15.95 -2.76 1.19
N LEU A 135 15.87 -1.67 1.97
CA LEU A 135 15.26 -0.41 1.56
C LEU A 135 16.13 0.35 0.55
N ASP A 136 17.45 0.33 0.71
CA ASP A 136 18.39 0.99 -0.20
C ASP A 136 18.39 0.28 -1.58
N ALA A 137 18.33 -1.06 -1.58
CA ALA A 137 18.14 -1.85 -2.79
C ALA A 137 16.79 -1.58 -3.49
N ALA A 138 15.73 -1.31 -2.73
CA ALA A 138 14.42 -0.96 -3.27
C ALA A 138 14.34 0.49 -3.77
N ALA A 139 15.08 1.42 -3.14
CA ALA A 139 15.11 2.84 -3.50
C ALA A 139 15.99 3.12 -4.74
N HIS A 140 17.06 2.34 -4.94
CA HIS A 140 17.99 2.48 -6.06
C HIS A 140 18.06 1.21 -6.95
N PRO A 141 16.99 0.83 -7.66
CA PRO A 141 17.00 -0.36 -8.53
C PRO A 141 17.95 -0.24 -9.74
N ALA A 142 18.53 0.94 -9.98
CA ALA A 142 19.50 1.19 -11.04
C ALA A 142 20.95 0.83 -10.67
N ALA A 143 21.30 0.71 -9.39
CA ALA A 143 22.67 0.42 -8.95
C ALA A 143 23.01 -1.08 -8.96
N SER A 144 22.02 -1.98 -8.98
CA SER A 144 22.24 -3.44 -8.96
C SER A 144 22.47 -4.07 -10.34
N ARG A 145 22.65 -3.26 -11.40
CA ARG A 145 22.92 -3.70 -12.78
C ARG A 145 24.27 -3.24 -13.32
N ALA A 146 25.20 -2.82 -12.45
CA ALA A 146 26.58 -2.51 -12.81
C ALA A 146 27.54 -3.47 -12.10
#